data_AF-A0A2N9LDL2-F1
#
_entry.id   AF-A0A2N9LDL2-F1
#
_cell.length_a   1.000
_cell.length_b   1.000
_cell.length_c   1.000
_cell.angle_alpha   90.00
_cell.angle_beta   90.00
_cell.angle_gamma   90.00
#
_symmetry.space_group_name_H-M   'P 1'
#
loop_
_entity.id
_entity.type
_entity.pdbx_description
1 polymer ?
#
loop_
_entity_poly.entity_id
_entity_poly.type
_entity_poly.pdbx_seq_one_letter_code
_entity_poly.pdbx_strand_id
1 'polypeptide(L)'
;MHCICQQDSAHIEAALPIFELLVEGDKSEFGAQFLPFKDNARSVLEQTLLQTRTDGQTRAEYEEQLLPLIYGGHKPNFEQAHESFSFAATRLIDTL
;
A
#
# COMPACT_ATOMS: atom_id res chain seq x y z
N MET A 1 7.97 -4.54 1.47
CA MET A 1 7.91 -3.27 0.72
C MET A 1 9.18 -2.45 0.90
N HIS A 2 9.49 -1.98 2.12
CA HIS A 2 10.69 -1.16 2.41
C HIS A 2 12.00 -1.71 1.80
N CYS A 3 12.38 -2.96 2.10
CA CYS A 3 13.62 -3.54 1.58
C CYS A 3 13.65 -3.68 0.05
N ILE A 4 12.49 -3.90 -0.59
CA ILE A 4 12.38 -4.03 -2.05
C ILE A 4 12.58 -2.66 -2.70
N CYS A 5 11.92 -1.62 -2.18
CA CYS A 5 12.06 -0.25 -2.68
C CYS A 5 13.46 0.32 -2.52
N GLN A 6 14.16 -0.06 -1.44
CA GLN A 6 15.54 0.35 -1.20
C GLN A 6 16.53 -0.32 -2.15
N GLN A 7 16.21 -1.51 -2.68
CA GLN A 7 17.07 -2.25 -3.59
C GLN A 7 16.85 -1.88 -5.06
N ASP A 8 15.60 -1.75 -5.49
CA ASP A 8 15.29 -1.36 -6.87
C ASP A 8 13.91 -0.69 -6.98
N SER A 9 13.91 0.61 -7.31
CA SER A 9 12.69 1.37 -7.55
C SER A 9 11.99 1.03 -8.87
N ALA A 10 12.67 0.35 -9.81
CA ALA A 10 12.11 -0.02 -11.10
C ALA A 10 10.90 -0.96 -10.98
N HIS A 11 10.79 -1.69 -9.87
CA HIS A 11 9.63 -2.54 -9.59
C HIS A 11 8.33 -1.73 -9.41
N ILE A 12 8.40 -0.51 -8.86
CA ILE A 12 7.21 0.35 -8.74
C ILE A 12 6.77 0.79 -10.13
N GLU A 13 7.71 1.24 -10.97
CA GLU A 13 7.41 1.70 -12.33
C GLU A 13 6.77 0.59 -13.19
N ALA A 14 7.28 -0.64 -13.07
CA ALA A 14 6.70 -1.79 -13.75
C ALA A 14 5.27 -2.13 -13.28
N ALA A 15 4.93 -1.80 -12.04
CA ALA A 15 3.62 -2.08 -11.45
C ALA A 15 2.55 -1.04 -11.83
N LEU A 16 2.94 0.19 -12.20
CA LEU A 16 2.02 1.29 -12.52
C LEU A 16 0.90 0.90 -13.51
N PRO A 17 1.20 0.42 -14.74
CA PRO A 17 0.14 0.10 -15.71
C PRO A 17 -0.69 -1.14 -15.30
N ILE A 18 -0.13 -2.02 -14.47
CA ILE A 18 -0.83 -3.22 -14.00
C ILE A 18 -1.83 -2.84 -12.90
N PHE A 19 -1.47 -1.90 -12.04
CA PHE A 19 -2.29 -1.48 -10.93
C PHE A 19 -3.63 -0.87 -11.39
N GLU A 20 -3.62 -0.02 -12.40
CA GLU A 20 -4.83 0.54 -13.00
C GLU A 20 -5.78 -0.58 -13.51
N LEU A 21 -5.23 -1.58 -14.21
CA LEU A 21 -6.01 -2.72 -14.70
C LEU A 21 -6.59 -3.56 -13.56
N LEU A 22 -5.85 -3.75 -12.46
CA LEU A 22 -6.33 -4.46 -11.28
C LEU A 22 -7.49 -3.71 -10.63
N VAL A 23 -7.38 -2.39 -10.47
CA VAL A 23 -8.44 -1.59 -9.85
C VAL A 23 -9.71 -1.57 -10.69
N GLU A 24 -9.61 -1.50 -12.02
CA GLU A 24 -10.78 -1.64 -12.88
C GLU A 24 -11.41 -3.04 -12.79
N GLY A 25 -10.59 -4.08 -12.68
CA GLY A 25 -11.03 -5.45 -12.37
C GLY A 25 -11.82 -5.51 -11.06
N ASP A 26 -11.25 -4.96 -9.99
CA ASP A 26 -11.87 -4.93 -8.65
C ASP A 26 -13.17 -4.12 -8.63
N LYS A 27 -13.24 -2.99 -9.35
CA LYS A 27 -14.48 -2.21 -9.50
C LYS A 27 -15.56 -3.01 -10.22
N SER A 28 -15.20 -3.80 -11.23
CA SER A 28 -16.14 -4.65 -11.96
C SER A 28 -16.62 -5.83 -11.11
N GLU A 29 -15.73 -6.47 -10.35
CA GLU A 29 -16.04 -7.68 -9.58
C GLU A 29 -16.73 -7.35 -8.25
N PHE A 30 -16.22 -6.36 -7.52
CA PHE A 30 -16.62 -6.08 -6.14
C PHE A 30 -17.34 -4.74 -5.96
N GLY A 31 -17.40 -3.88 -6.99
CA GLY A 31 -17.95 -2.53 -6.86
C GLY A 31 -19.44 -2.47 -6.44
N ALA A 32 -20.20 -3.55 -6.60
CA ALA A 32 -21.57 -3.64 -6.07
C ALA A 32 -21.63 -3.75 -4.53
N GLN A 33 -20.56 -4.23 -3.90
CA GLN A 33 -20.45 -4.41 -2.44
C GLN A 33 -20.04 -3.11 -1.74
N PHE A 34 -19.31 -2.24 -2.45
CA PHE A 34 -18.85 -0.97 -1.92
C PHE A 34 -18.87 0.13 -2.98
N LEU A 35 -20.03 0.80 -3.08
CA LEU A 35 -20.27 1.86 -4.06
C LEU A 35 -19.23 2.99 -4.04
N PRO A 36 -18.75 3.49 -2.87
CA PRO A 36 -17.73 4.55 -2.87
C PRO A 36 -16.45 4.18 -3.63
N PHE A 37 -16.00 2.92 -3.57
CA PHE A 37 -14.82 2.47 -4.31
C PHE A 37 -15.12 2.31 -5.81
N LYS A 38 -16.32 1.83 -6.15
CA LYS A 38 -16.76 1.77 -7.55
C LYS A 38 -16.80 3.16 -8.20
N ASP A 39 -17.30 4.15 -7.47
CA ASP A 39 -17.53 5.49 -7.99
C ASP A 39 -16.24 6.33 -7.99
N ASN A 40 -15.38 6.18 -6.98
CA ASN A 40 -14.12 6.90 -6.86
C ASN A 40 -13.07 6.11 -6.07
N ALA A 41 -12.50 5.08 -6.70
CA ALA A 41 -11.46 4.23 -6.11
C ALA A 41 -10.25 5.02 -5.62
N ARG A 42 -9.80 6.02 -6.40
CA ARG A 42 -8.67 6.88 -6.03
C ARG A 42 -8.88 7.54 -4.68
N SER A 43 -9.99 8.26 -4.50
CA SER A 43 -10.27 8.97 -3.25
C SER A 43 -10.40 8.02 -2.06
N VAL A 44 -10.98 6.82 -2.26
CA VAL A 44 -11.07 5.81 -1.20
C VAL A 44 -9.67 5.35 -0.79
N LEU A 45 -8.82 4.99 -1.76
CA LEU A 45 -7.48 4.48 -1.50
C LEU A 45 -6.58 5.54 -0.86
N GLU A 46 -6.68 6.81 -1.27
CA GLU A 46 -5.96 7.92 -0.63
C GLU A 46 -6.36 8.06 0.85
N GLN A 47 -7.66 8.02 1.14
CA GLN A 47 -8.17 8.12 2.51
C GLN A 47 -7.72 6.92 3.36
N THR A 48 -7.82 5.70 2.82
CA THR A 48 -7.36 4.50 3.51
C THR A 48 -5.86 4.56 3.76
N LEU A 49 -5.05 5.01 2.79
CA LEU A 49 -3.61 5.18 2.97
C LEU A 49 -3.29 6.14 4.13
N LEU A 50 -3.99 7.27 4.22
CA LEU A 50 -3.83 8.21 5.34
C LEU A 50 -4.19 7.57 6.68
N GLN A 51 -5.28 6.80 6.73
CA GLN A 51 -5.74 6.13 7.96
C GLN A 51 -4.74 5.08 8.45
N THR A 52 -4.10 4.33 7.55
CA THR A 52 -3.13 3.28 7.93
C THR A 52 -1.97 3.80 8.77
N ARG A 53 -1.62 5.08 8.64
CA ARG A 53 -0.53 5.68 9.41
C ARG A 53 -0.87 5.83 10.89
N THR A 54 -2.13 6.14 11.18
CA THR A 54 -2.61 6.44 12.54
C THR A 54 -3.35 5.28 13.17
N ASP A 55 -3.57 4.20 12.43
CA ASP A 55 -4.26 3.02 12.93
C ASP A 55 -3.38 2.24 13.93
N GLY A 56 -3.79 2.25 15.19
CA GLY A 56 -3.05 1.64 16.28
C GLY A 56 -2.94 0.12 16.15
N GLN A 57 -3.95 -0.53 15.55
CA GLN A 57 -3.93 -1.97 15.32
C GLN A 57 -2.87 -2.35 14.27
N THR A 58 -2.84 -1.66 13.13
CA THR A 58 -1.84 -1.86 12.07
C THR A 58 -0.41 -1.71 12.60
N ARG A 59 -0.17 -0.71 13.47
CA ARG A 59 1.14 -0.56 14.12
C ARG A 59 1.46 -1.72 15.06
N ALA A 60 0.52 -2.11 15.91
CA ALA A 60 0.72 -3.23 16.84
C ALA A 60 1.00 -4.54 16.08
N GLU A 61 0.23 -4.84 15.04
CA GLU A 61 0.46 -6.02 14.19
C GLU A 61 1.83 -5.97 13.50
N TYR A 62 2.26 -4.80 13.03
CA TYR A 62 3.60 -4.65 12.47
C TYR A 62 4.69 -4.97 13.52
N GLU A 63 4.58 -4.39 14.71
CA GLU A 63 5.61 -4.51 15.76
C GLU A 63 5.65 -5.91 16.38
N GLU A 64 4.49 -6.50 16.64
CA GLU A 64 4.37 -7.78 17.36
C GLU A 64 4.45 -8.99 16.44
N GLN A 65 3.95 -8.90 15.20
CA GLN A 65 3.83 -10.05 14.30
C GLN A 65 4.83 -9.96 13.14
N LEU A 66 4.94 -8.82 12.47
CA LEU A 66 5.75 -8.72 11.24
C LEU A 66 7.23 -8.49 11.52
N LEU A 67 7.58 -7.57 12.43
CA LEU A 67 8.96 -7.20 12.74
C LEU A 67 9.82 -8.38 13.20
N PRO A 68 9.32 -9.36 14.00
CA PRO A 68 10.07 -10.57 14.33
C PRO A 68 10.44 -11.43 13.12
N LEU A 69 9.62 -11.40 12.06
CA LEU A 69 9.79 -12.21 10.85
C LEU A 69 10.74 -11.58 9.83
N ILE A 70 11.18 -10.33 10.05
CA ILE A 70 12.16 -9.69 9.18
C ILE A 70 13.55 -10.25 9.49
N TYR A 71 14.09 -11.02 8.55
CA TYR A 71 15.45 -11.54 8.58
C TYR A 71 16.45 -10.53 8.01
N GLY A 72 17.61 -10.38 8.63
CA GLY A 72 18.68 -9.48 8.19
C GLY A 72 19.19 -8.57 9.30
N GLY A 73 20.29 -7.85 9.03
CA GLY A 73 20.91 -6.94 10.00
C GLY A 73 20.16 -5.63 10.21
N HIS A 74 19.25 -5.28 9.29
CA HIS A 74 18.41 -4.09 9.38
C HIS A 74 16.94 -4.49 9.51
N LYS A 75 16.29 -3.98 10.57
CA LYS A 75 14.86 -4.15 10.82
C LYS A 75 14.22 -2.77 10.85
N PRO A 76 13.53 -2.35 9.79
CA PRO A 76 12.91 -1.03 9.76
C PRO A 76 11.84 -0.93 10.84
N ASN A 77 11.81 0.18 11.56
CA ASN A 77 10.67 0.45 12.45
C ASN A 77 9.41 0.74 11.62
N PHE A 78 8.27 0.84 12.30
CA PHE A 78 6.99 1.06 11.64
C PHE A 78 7.01 2.30 10.74
N GLU A 79 7.51 3.44 11.21
CA GLU A 79 7.54 4.68 10.43
C GLU A 79 8.38 4.55 9.15
N GLN A 80 9.54 3.91 9.23
CA GLN A 80 10.40 3.67 8.05
C GLN A 80 9.72 2.77 7.03
N ALA A 81 9.06 1.71 7.51
CA ALA A 81 8.34 0.80 6.64
C ALA A 81 7.10 1.45 6.02
N HIS A 82 6.37 2.24 6.81
CA HIS A 82 5.18 2.97 6.40
C HIS A 82 5.53 4.06 5.38
N GLU A 83 6.58 4.83 5.60
CA GLU A 83 7.04 5.87 4.66
C GLU A 83 7.32 5.28 3.27
N SER A 84 8.04 4.15 3.21
CA SER A 84 8.28 3.47 1.94
C SER A 84 6.97 2.94 1.34
N PHE A 85 6.10 2.34 2.15
CA PHE A 85 4.78 1.88 1.71
C PHE A 85 3.96 3.01 1.10
N SER A 86 3.84 4.14 1.79
CA SER A 86 3.14 5.33 1.32
C SER A 86 3.75 5.88 0.04
N PHE A 87 5.07 5.93 -0.08
CA PHE A 87 5.71 6.37 -1.31
C PHE A 87 5.28 5.53 -2.52
N ALA A 88 5.33 4.21 -2.43
CA ALA A 88 4.91 3.36 -3.55
C ALA A 88 3.38 3.41 -3.77
N ALA A 89 2.59 3.38 -2.69
CA ALA A 89 1.14 3.43 -2.77
C ALA A 89 0.65 4.72 -3.43
N THR A 90 1.20 5.88 -3.07
CA THR A 90 0.88 7.16 -3.72
C THR A 90 1.19 7.11 -5.21
N ARG A 91 2.36 6.59 -5.61
CA ARG A 91 2.74 6.46 -7.03
C ARG A 91 1.76 5.58 -7.82
N LEU A 92 1.30 4.49 -7.22
CA LEU A 92 0.29 3.60 -7.82
C LEU A 92 -1.08 4.27 -7.89
N ILE A 93 -1.52 4.93 -6.82
CA ILE A 93 -2.83 5.60 -6.75
C ILE A 93 -2.91 6.78 -7.73
N ASP A 94 -1.79 7.45 -8.02
CA ASP A 94 -1.72 8.54 -9.00
C ASP A 94 -1.95 8.08 -10.45
N THR A 95 -2.01 6.77 -10.73
CA THR A 95 -2.36 6.24 -12.06
C THR A 95 -3.87 6.04 -12.25
N LEU A 96 -4.69 6.19 -11.20
CA LEU A 96 -6.14 6.01 -11.23
C LEU A 96 -6.88 7.32 -11.50
#